data_AF-A0A4Q5QND7-F1
#
_entry.id   AF-A0A4Q5QND7-F1
#
_cell.length_a   1.000
_cell.length_b   1.000
_cell.length_c   1.000
_cell.angle_alpha   90.00
_cell.angle_beta   90.00
_cell.angle_gamma   90.00
#
_symmetry.space_group_name_H-M   'P 1'
#
loop_
_entity.id
_entity.type
_entity.pdbx_description
1 polymer ?
#
loop_
_entity_poly.entity_id
_entity_poly.type
_entity_poly.pdbx_seq_one_letter_code
_entity_poly.pdbx_strand_id
1 'polypeptide(L)'
;MATQLRGNDLRQLGFPEGRAIGLALAQLQRKEFKRLSQTDQLALLKTILATPADYLTDLAWSHTAAALLPAPTRHIGLVARKEYATFGAEHIEASAVHQMETAMKLPVTVAGALMPDAHHGYGLPIGGVLATDNAVIPYAVGVDIGCRMALSVFDLPARYLTQRTQELRHLLLTHTRFG
;
A
#
# COMPACT_ATOMS: atom_id res chain seq x y z
N MET A 1 44.69 4.96 4.58
CA MET A 1 43.27 5.25 4.89
C MET A 1 42.52 5.21 3.57
N ALA A 2 41.48 4.39 3.44
CA ALA A 2 40.72 4.32 2.19
C ALA A 2 40.08 5.69 1.91
N THR A 3 40.37 6.25 0.74
CA THR A 3 39.87 7.56 0.32
C THR A 3 38.35 7.49 0.22
N GLN A 4 37.66 8.38 0.95
CA GLN A 4 36.21 8.44 0.94
C GLN A 4 35.70 8.89 -0.44
N LEU A 5 34.76 8.12 -1.01
CA LEU A 5 34.11 8.47 -2.28
C LEU A 5 33.37 9.81 -2.18
N ARG A 6 33.45 10.58 -3.26
CA ARG A 6 32.83 11.91 -3.41
C ARG A 6 31.84 11.89 -4.57
N GLY A 7 31.02 12.94 -4.66
CA GLY A 7 30.03 13.06 -5.73
C GLY A 7 30.63 13.03 -7.14
N ASN A 8 31.87 13.52 -7.31
CA ASN A 8 32.56 13.46 -8.61
C ASN A 8 32.81 12.01 -9.06
N ASP A 9 33.13 11.11 -8.14
CA ASP A 9 33.40 9.71 -8.45
C ASP A 9 32.12 9.02 -8.96
N LEU A 10 30.98 9.31 -8.33
CA LEU A 10 29.67 8.77 -8.74
C LEU A 10 29.19 9.36 -10.07
N ARG A 11 29.47 10.65 -10.34
CA ARG A 11 29.20 11.26 -11.65
C ARG A 11 30.01 10.59 -12.75
N GLN A 12 31.30 10.32 -12.51
CA GLN A 12 32.13 9.57 -13.46
C GLN A 12 31.65 8.14 -13.67
N LEU A 13 31.02 7.53 -12.65
CA LEU A 13 30.41 6.21 -12.73
C LEU A 13 29.10 6.19 -13.54
N GLY A 14 28.49 7.36 -13.79
CA GLY A 14 27.25 7.50 -14.56
C GLY A 14 25.99 7.75 -13.73
N PHE A 15 26.12 8.09 -12.44
CA PHE A 15 24.95 8.51 -11.65
C PHE A 15 24.40 9.85 -12.15
N PRO A 16 23.05 10.01 -12.23
CA PRO A 16 22.45 11.29 -12.58
C PRO A 16 22.72 12.32 -11.49
N GLU A 17 22.94 13.57 -11.89
CA GLU A 17 23.14 14.65 -10.94
C GLU A 17 21.90 14.87 -10.05
N GLY A 18 22.13 15.14 -8.76
CA GLY A 18 21.08 15.41 -7.79
C GLY A 18 20.86 14.28 -6.78
N ARG A 19 19.60 13.92 -6.55
CA ARG A 19 19.17 13.12 -5.39
C ARG A 19 19.84 11.75 -5.29
N ALA A 20 20.05 11.06 -6.41
CA ALA A 20 20.63 9.71 -6.43
C ALA A 20 22.04 9.66 -5.83
N ILE A 21 22.89 10.66 -6.16
CA ILE A 21 24.27 10.75 -5.62
C ILE A 21 24.25 10.98 -4.11
N GLY A 22 23.40 11.89 -3.64
CA GLY A 22 23.29 12.21 -2.21
C GLY A 22 22.87 10.99 -1.39
N LEU A 23 21.87 10.24 -1.88
CA LEU A 23 21.40 9.01 -1.23
C LEU A 23 22.47 7.92 -1.20
N ALA A 24 23.17 7.70 -2.32
CA ALA A 24 24.23 6.70 -2.41
C ALA A 24 25.40 7.01 -1.45
N LEU A 25 25.87 8.26 -1.43
CA LEU A 25 26.96 8.67 -0.53
C LEU A 25 26.56 8.55 0.95
N ALA A 26 25.32 8.93 1.30
CA ALA A 26 24.81 8.78 2.65
C ALA A 26 24.78 7.30 3.08
N GLN A 27 24.36 6.41 2.17
CA GLN A 27 24.31 4.98 2.46
C GLN A 27 25.71 4.37 2.65
N LEU A 28 26.70 4.78 1.85
CA LEU A 28 28.10 4.37 2.00
C LEU A 28 28.74 4.80 3.34
N GLN A 29 28.16 5.77 4.06
CA GLN A 29 28.65 6.14 5.39
C GLN A 29 28.24 5.17 6.51
N ARG A 30 27.30 4.25 6.25
CA ARG A 30 26.92 3.25 7.25
C ARG A 30 28.08 2.30 7.54
N LYS A 31 28.16 1.82 8.79
CA LYS A 31 29.28 1.01 9.31
C LYS A 31 29.59 -0.21 8.44
N GLU A 32 28.55 -0.84 7.91
CA GLU A 32 28.56 -2.00 7.02
C GLU A 32 29.30 -1.70 5.71
N PHE A 33 28.96 -0.61 5.02
CA PHE A 33 29.57 -0.25 3.74
C PHE A 33 30.89 0.52 3.87
N LYS A 34 31.09 1.26 4.98
CA LYS A 34 32.31 2.01 5.24
C LYS A 34 33.55 1.12 5.42
N ARG A 35 33.35 -0.16 5.76
CA ARG A 35 34.42 -1.17 5.88
C ARG A 35 34.89 -1.72 4.54
N LEU A 36 34.08 -1.58 3.48
CA LEU A 36 34.43 -2.03 2.15
C LEU A 36 35.57 -1.18 1.57
N SER A 37 36.39 -1.78 0.71
CA SER A 37 37.39 -1.02 -0.03
C SER A 37 36.72 -0.07 -1.01
N GLN A 38 37.42 0.98 -1.43
CA GLN A 38 36.90 1.91 -2.42
C GLN A 38 36.53 1.20 -3.74
N THR A 39 37.31 0.19 -4.14
CA THR A 39 37.04 -0.64 -5.32
C THR A 39 35.74 -1.43 -5.17
N ASP A 40 35.50 -2.02 -4.00
CA ASP A 40 34.28 -2.80 -3.74
C ASP A 40 33.04 -1.88 -3.67
N GLN A 41 33.18 -0.69 -3.08
CA GLN A 41 32.11 0.30 -3.07
C GLN A 41 31.73 0.74 -4.48
N LEU A 42 32.72 1.00 -5.35
CA LEU A 42 32.47 1.35 -6.75
C LEU A 42 31.84 0.19 -7.53
N ALA A 43 32.29 -1.04 -7.31
CA ALA A 43 31.72 -2.23 -7.94
C ALA A 43 30.24 -2.43 -7.54
N LEU A 44 29.92 -2.24 -6.26
CA LEU A 44 28.55 -2.29 -5.77
C LEU A 44 27.68 -1.20 -6.43
N LEU A 45 28.13 0.05 -6.42
CA LEU A 45 27.40 1.16 -7.04
C LEU A 45 27.19 0.94 -8.54
N LYS A 46 28.16 0.35 -9.24
CA LYS A 46 28.04 0.02 -10.66
C LYS A 46 26.98 -1.05 -10.90
N THR A 47 26.88 -2.04 -10.01
CA THR A 47 25.86 -3.08 -10.07
C THR A 47 24.46 -2.48 -9.87
N ILE A 48 24.30 -1.63 -8.86
CA ILE A 48 23.03 -0.92 -8.60
C ILE A 48 22.63 -0.03 -9.78
N LEU A 49 23.59 0.66 -10.40
CA LEU A 49 23.33 1.51 -11.56
C LEU A 49 22.90 0.69 -12.79
N ALA A 50 23.44 -0.52 -12.95
CA ALA A 50 23.11 -1.40 -14.06
C ALA A 50 21.71 -2.04 -13.91
N THR A 51 21.32 -2.41 -12.68
CA THR A 51 20.04 -3.07 -12.40
C THR A 51 19.28 -2.43 -11.22
N PRO A 52 18.93 -1.13 -11.29
CA PRO A 52 18.32 -0.44 -10.16
C PRO A 52 16.96 -1.02 -9.74
N ALA A 53 16.20 -1.62 -10.67
CA ALA A 53 14.92 -2.25 -10.37
C ALA A 53 15.03 -3.40 -9.35
N ASP A 54 16.11 -4.17 -9.38
CA ASP A 54 16.33 -5.31 -8.48
C ASP A 54 16.53 -4.88 -7.02
N TYR A 55 16.93 -3.63 -6.81
CA TYR A 55 17.20 -3.07 -5.50
C TYR A 55 16.02 -2.29 -4.92
N LEU A 56 14.86 -2.23 -5.59
CA LEU A 56 13.69 -1.47 -5.11
C LEU A 56 13.14 -1.94 -3.76
N THR A 57 13.31 -3.22 -3.42
CA THR A 57 12.91 -3.80 -2.13
C THR A 57 14.08 -3.99 -1.16
N ASP A 58 15.30 -3.58 -1.55
CA ASP A 58 16.48 -3.72 -0.72
C ASP A 58 16.46 -2.74 0.47
N LEU A 59 16.73 -3.25 1.68
CA LEU A 59 16.66 -2.45 2.92
C LEU A 59 17.69 -1.33 2.98
N ALA A 60 18.80 -1.45 2.27
CA ALA A 60 19.88 -0.47 2.22
C ALA A 60 19.78 0.46 1.01
N TRP A 61 19.42 -0.08 -0.15
CA TRP A 61 19.59 0.60 -1.43
C TRP A 61 18.29 1.00 -2.13
N SER A 62 17.12 0.61 -1.63
CA SER A 62 15.80 0.95 -2.21
C SER A 62 15.62 2.43 -2.55
N HIS A 63 16.05 3.33 -1.66
CA HIS A 63 15.91 4.76 -1.91
C HIS A 63 16.83 5.27 -3.03
N THR A 64 18.06 4.75 -3.09
CA THR A 64 19.03 5.09 -4.15
C THR A 64 18.55 4.54 -5.49
N ALA A 65 18.13 3.27 -5.51
CA ALA A 65 17.54 2.59 -6.65
C ALA A 65 16.31 3.33 -7.20
N ALA A 66 15.38 3.71 -6.34
CA ALA A 66 14.19 4.47 -6.74
C ALA A 66 14.54 5.84 -7.35
N ALA A 67 15.64 6.48 -6.91
CA ALA A 67 16.09 7.75 -7.47
C ALA A 67 16.81 7.61 -8.82
N LEU A 68 17.22 6.39 -9.20
CA LEU A 68 17.82 6.08 -10.51
C LEU A 68 16.79 5.74 -11.58
N LEU A 69 15.57 5.40 -11.17
CA LEU A 69 14.47 5.08 -12.07
C LEU A 69 13.65 6.32 -12.43
N PRO A 70 12.99 6.35 -13.60
CA PRO A 70 12.07 7.42 -13.95
C PRO A 70 10.96 7.54 -12.90
N ALA A 71 10.55 8.78 -12.62
CA ALA A 71 9.42 9.01 -11.73
C ALA A 71 8.18 8.29 -12.27
N PRO A 72 7.38 7.64 -11.40
CA PRO A 72 6.17 6.96 -11.84
C PRO A 72 5.21 7.97 -12.50
N THR A 73 4.60 7.56 -13.62
CA THR A 73 3.61 8.40 -14.30
C THR A 73 2.36 8.51 -13.44
N ARG A 74 1.79 9.71 -13.35
CA ARG A 74 0.49 9.91 -12.68
C ARG A 74 -0.70 9.53 -13.55
N HIS A 75 -0.47 9.33 -14.84
CA HIS A 75 -1.50 8.94 -15.80
C HIS A 75 -1.46 7.44 -16.01
N ILE A 76 -2.51 6.77 -15.53
CA ILE A 76 -2.76 5.36 -15.77
C ILE A 76 -3.78 5.27 -16.89
N GLY A 77 -3.41 4.66 -18.01
CA GLY A 77 -4.33 4.37 -19.10
C GLY A 77 -5.35 3.32 -18.66
N LEU A 78 -6.64 3.56 -18.93
CA LEU A 78 -7.69 2.58 -18.68
C LEU A 78 -7.69 1.51 -19.79
N VAL A 79 -7.96 0.27 -19.40
CA VAL A 79 -8.13 -0.87 -20.30
C VAL A 79 -9.62 -1.17 -20.52
N ALA A 80 -9.92 -2.15 -21.38
CA ALA A 80 -11.28 -2.67 -21.50
C ALA A 80 -11.80 -3.17 -20.13
N ARG A 81 -13.08 -2.92 -19.86
CA ARG A 81 -13.72 -3.32 -18.62
C ARG A 81 -13.73 -4.84 -18.52
N LYS A 82 -13.24 -5.38 -17.41
CA LYS A 82 -13.36 -6.81 -17.08
C LYS A 82 -14.74 -7.12 -16.49
N GLU A 83 -15.24 -8.33 -16.73
CA GLU A 83 -16.48 -8.81 -16.11
C GLU A 83 -16.31 -8.99 -14.59
N TYR A 84 -17.42 -8.86 -13.86
CA TYR A 84 -17.48 -9.06 -12.41
C TYR A 84 -18.87 -9.55 -11.99
N ALA A 85 -18.95 -10.19 -10.82
CA ALA A 85 -20.21 -10.65 -10.26
C ALA A 85 -20.91 -9.51 -9.50
N THR A 86 -22.23 -9.42 -9.62
CA THR A 86 -23.06 -8.49 -8.83
C THR A 86 -24.11 -9.28 -8.09
N PHE A 87 -24.26 -8.98 -6.79
CA PHE A 87 -25.26 -9.59 -5.92
C PHE A 87 -26.26 -8.52 -5.48
N GLY A 88 -27.57 -8.78 -5.59
CA GLY A 88 -28.61 -7.82 -5.19
C GLY A 88 -28.65 -6.55 -6.05
N ALA A 89 -28.44 -6.67 -7.37
CA ALA A 89 -28.36 -5.56 -8.32
C ALA A 89 -29.53 -4.57 -8.24
N GLU A 90 -30.73 -5.06 -7.91
CA GLU A 90 -31.96 -4.29 -7.74
C GLU A 90 -31.92 -3.29 -6.57
N HIS A 91 -30.98 -3.45 -5.64
CA HIS A 91 -30.81 -2.60 -4.47
C HIS A 91 -29.59 -1.67 -4.55
N ILE A 92 -28.80 -1.76 -5.63
CA ILE A 92 -27.56 -1.03 -5.78
C ILE A 92 -27.78 0.25 -6.59
N GLU A 93 -27.31 1.37 -6.06
CA GLU A 93 -27.36 2.66 -6.74
C GLU A 93 -26.47 2.68 -8.00
N ALA A 94 -26.94 3.36 -9.06
CA ALA A 94 -26.17 3.52 -10.29
C ALA A 94 -24.79 4.17 -10.09
N SER A 95 -24.65 5.01 -9.06
CA SER A 95 -23.41 5.68 -8.68
C SER A 95 -22.33 4.66 -8.24
N ALA A 96 -22.72 3.65 -7.46
CA ALA A 96 -21.85 2.58 -6.99
C ALA A 96 -21.43 1.66 -8.14
N VAL A 97 -22.39 1.31 -9.01
CA VAL A 97 -22.12 0.56 -10.24
C VAL A 97 -21.08 1.31 -11.09
N HIS A 98 -21.26 2.62 -11.33
CA HIS A 98 -20.32 3.39 -12.12
C HIS A 98 -18.89 3.43 -11.55
N GLN A 99 -18.75 3.49 -10.23
CA GLN A 99 -17.45 3.39 -9.57
C GLN A 99 -16.80 2.02 -9.81
N MET A 100 -17.58 0.94 -9.68
CA MET A 100 -17.10 -0.42 -9.96
C MET A 100 -16.71 -0.59 -11.43
N GLU A 101 -17.54 -0.12 -12.37
CA GLU A 101 -17.27 -0.11 -13.81
C GLU A 101 -15.94 0.59 -14.17
N THR A 102 -15.61 1.65 -13.44
CA THR A 102 -14.33 2.36 -13.60
C THR A 102 -13.17 1.57 -13.01
N ALA A 103 -13.33 1.00 -11.81
CA ALA A 103 -12.32 0.17 -11.17
C ALA A 103 -11.97 -1.08 -11.98
N MET A 104 -12.96 -1.69 -12.65
CA MET A 104 -12.76 -2.85 -13.53
C MET A 104 -12.02 -2.54 -14.84
N LYS A 105 -11.76 -1.25 -15.12
CA LYS A 105 -10.93 -0.77 -16.25
C LYS A 105 -9.50 -0.43 -15.83
N LEU A 106 -9.15 -0.56 -14.55
CA LEU A 106 -7.76 -0.36 -14.13
C LEU A 106 -6.88 -1.52 -14.65
N PRO A 107 -5.68 -1.24 -15.16
CA PRO A 107 -4.80 -2.28 -15.69
C PRO A 107 -4.36 -3.29 -14.61
N VAL A 108 -4.26 -2.84 -13.36
CA VAL A 108 -3.90 -3.68 -12.20
C VAL A 108 -5.05 -4.57 -11.71
N THR A 109 -6.30 -4.33 -12.13
CA THR A 109 -7.44 -5.13 -11.68
C THR A 109 -7.42 -6.51 -12.32
N VAL A 110 -7.51 -7.56 -11.51
CA VAL A 110 -7.58 -8.97 -11.93
C VAL A 110 -9.02 -9.48 -11.94
N ALA A 111 -9.78 -9.17 -10.90
CA ALA A 111 -11.17 -9.59 -10.74
C ALA A 111 -11.92 -8.63 -9.80
N GLY A 112 -13.25 -8.75 -9.77
CA GLY A 112 -14.06 -7.97 -8.84
C GLY A 112 -15.40 -8.59 -8.56
N ALA A 113 -16.08 -8.05 -7.54
CA ALA A 113 -17.47 -8.33 -7.24
C ALA A 113 -18.13 -7.12 -6.56
N LEU A 114 -19.45 -6.99 -6.69
CA LEU A 114 -20.24 -5.94 -6.07
C LEU A 114 -21.30 -6.56 -5.16
N MET A 115 -21.24 -6.23 -3.87
CA MET A 115 -22.09 -6.82 -2.83
C MET A 115 -23.46 -6.14 -2.74
N PRO A 116 -24.49 -6.79 -2.16
CA PRO A 116 -25.86 -6.26 -2.14
C PRO A 116 -26.05 -4.96 -1.35
N ASP A 117 -25.13 -4.65 -0.44
CA ASP A 117 -25.09 -3.43 0.36
C ASP A 117 -24.28 -2.32 -0.30
N ALA A 118 -23.88 -2.50 -1.58
CA ALA A 118 -23.01 -1.57 -2.25
C ALA A 118 -23.67 -0.21 -2.47
N HIS A 119 -22.91 0.84 -2.14
CA HIS A 119 -23.33 2.23 -2.28
C HIS A 119 -22.11 3.12 -2.56
N HIS A 120 -22.38 4.39 -2.85
CA HIS A 120 -21.35 5.34 -3.25
C HIS A 120 -20.22 5.44 -2.22
N GLY A 121 -18.99 5.22 -2.68
CA GLY A 121 -17.78 5.35 -1.87
C GLY A 121 -16.82 6.43 -2.41
N TYR A 122 -15.56 6.36 -2.00
CA TYR A 122 -14.50 7.25 -2.50
C TYR A 122 -13.57 6.47 -3.41
N GLY A 123 -13.71 6.64 -4.73
CA GLY A 123 -12.93 5.93 -5.75
C GLY A 123 -13.46 4.54 -6.09
N LEU A 124 -13.68 3.69 -5.08
CA LEU A 124 -14.37 2.40 -5.18
C LEU A 124 -15.70 2.48 -4.41
N PRO A 125 -16.78 1.77 -4.79
CA PRO A 125 -17.97 1.72 -3.95
C PRO A 125 -17.69 1.01 -2.63
N ILE A 126 -18.38 1.42 -1.57
CA ILE A 126 -18.49 0.59 -0.37
C ILE A 126 -19.25 -0.68 -0.77
N GLY A 127 -18.88 -1.85 -0.23
CA GLY A 127 -19.40 -3.14 -0.68
C GLY A 127 -18.79 -3.63 -2.00
N GLY A 128 -17.76 -2.97 -2.53
CA GLY A 128 -16.96 -3.45 -3.66
C GLY A 128 -15.83 -4.37 -3.23
N VAL A 129 -15.60 -5.44 -3.98
CA VAL A 129 -14.41 -6.30 -3.89
C VAL A 129 -13.60 -6.12 -5.15
N LEU A 130 -12.32 -5.78 -5.01
CA LEU A 130 -11.39 -5.59 -6.14
C LEU A 130 -10.11 -6.35 -5.88
N ALA A 131 -9.82 -7.35 -6.70
CA ALA A 131 -8.54 -8.06 -6.68
C ALA A 131 -7.56 -7.33 -7.61
N THR A 132 -6.38 -7.01 -7.11
CA THR A 132 -5.33 -6.32 -7.85
C THR A 132 -4.05 -7.15 -7.94
N ASP A 133 -3.32 -7.02 -9.05
CA ASP A 133 -1.99 -7.60 -9.21
C ASP A 133 -0.92 -6.59 -8.82
N ASN A 134 -0.04 -6.99 -7.89
CA ASN A 134 1.11 -6.23 -7.40
C ASN A 134 0.85 -4.73 -7.13
N ALA A 135 -0.36 -4.40 -6.65
CA ALA A 135 -0.78 -3.03 -6.40
C ALA A 135 -1.71 -2.95 -5.19
N VAL A 136 -1.55 -1.88 -4.41
CA VAL A 136 -2.47 -1.51 -3.32
C VAL A 136 -3.13 -0.20 -3.69
N ILE A 137 -4.45 -0.15 -3.59
CA ILE A 137 -5.24 1.07 -3.81
C ILE A 137 -5.79 1.49 -2.44
N PRO A 138 -5.19 2.47 -1.73
CA PRO A 138 -5.59 2.81 -0.38
C PRO A 138 -7.07 3.17 -0.24
N TYR A 139 -7.62 3.89 -1.22
CA TYR A 139 -9.04 4.26 -1.24
C TYR A 139 -9.99 3.08 -1.50
N ALA A 140 -9.50 1.96 -2.02
CA ALA A 140 -10.27 0.71 -2.11
C ALA A 140 -10.32 -0.05 -0.77
N VAL A 141 -9.46 0.28 0.20
CA VAL A 141 -9.50 -0.28 1.56
C VAL A 141 -10.46 0.50 2.45
N GLY A 142 -10.47 1.83 2.29
CA GLY A 142 -11.28 2.75 3.09
C GLY A 142 -10.44 3.58 4.06
N VAL A 143 -11.04 4.66 4.56
CA VAL A 143 -10.35 5.61 5.47
C VAL A 143 -10.24 5.08 6.90
N ASP A 144 -11.21 4.29 7.34
CA ASP A 144 -11.21 3.60 8.64
C ASP A 144 -10.63 2.18 8.47
N ILE A 145 -9.30 2.11 8.37
CA ILE A 145 -8.58 0.87 8.10
C ILE A 145 -8.74 -0.09 9.28
N GLY A 146 -9.33 -1.25 9.01
CA GLY A 146 -9.57 -2.27 10.02
C GLY A 146 -10.91 -2.15 10.73
N CYS A 147 -11.81 -1.28 10.25
CA CYS A 147 -13.22 -1.28 10.61
C CYS A 147 -13.79 -2.70 10.47
N ARG A 148 -14.32 -3.24 11.57
CA ARG A 148 -14.78 -4.63 11.64
C ARG A 148 -15.74 -4.84 12.80
N MET A 149 -16.45 -5.96 12.73
CA MET A 149 -17.21 -6.48 13.86
C MET A 149 -16.37 -7.49 14.65
N ALA A 150 -16.57 -7.52 15.96
CA ALA A 150 -16.08 -8.57 16.84
C ALA A 150 -17.27 -9.21 17.57
N LEU A 151 -17.30 -10.54 17.63
CA LEU A 151 -18.34 -11.30 18.31
C LEU A 151 -17.73 -12.11 19.44
N SER A 152 -18.23 -11.89 20.66
CA SER A 152 -17.93 -12.70 21.84
C SER A 152 -19.15 -13.51 22.23
N VAL A 153 -18.96 -14.80 22.48
CA VAL A 153 -20.03 -15.74 22.86
C VAL A 153 -19.87 -16.11 24.32
N PHE A 154 -20.96 -16.00 25.09
CA PHE A 154 -21.00 -16.33 26.51
C PHE A 154 -21.97 -17.48 26.74
N ASP A 155 -21.63 -18.39 27.65
CA ASP A 155 -22.51 -19.47 28.08
C ASP A 155 -23.56 -18.93 29.08
N LEU A 156 -24.47 -18.09 28.57
CA LEU A 156 -25.53 -17.46 29.34
C LEU A 156 -26.86 -17.57 28.58
N PRO A 157 -27.98 -17.81 29.27
CA PRO A 157 -29.28 -17.87 28.62
C PRO A 157 -29.73 -16.48 28.16
N ALA A 158 -30.46 -16.38 27.05
CA ALA A 158 -30.92 -15.09 26.49
C ALA A 158 -31.69 -14.21 27.49
N ARG A 159 -32.44 -14.81 28.43
CA ARG A 159 -33.15 -14.10 29.51
C ARG A 159 -32.23 -13.27 30.41
N TYR A 160 -30.93 -13.59 30.47
CA TYR A 160 -29.94 -12.83 31.24
C TYR A 160 -29.86 -11.38 30.74
N LEU A 161 -29.96 -11.17 29.42
CA LEU A 161 -29.95 -9.83 28.82
C LEU A 161 -31.13 -8.99 29.30
N THR A 162 -32.34 -9.58 29.31
CA THR A 162 -33.56 -8.84 29.67
C THR A 162 -33.73 -8.63 31.17
N GLN A 163 -33.26 -9.56 32.00
CA GLN A 163 -33.34 -9.45 33.46
C GLN A 163 -32.32 -8.48 34.06
N ARG A 164 -31.19 -8.25 33.38
CA ARG A 164 -30.06 -7.45 33.88
C ARG A 164 -29.68 -6.29 32.95
N THR A 165 -30.60 -5.81 32.12
CA THR A 165 -30.36 -4.74 31.14
C THR A 165 -29.65 -3.52 31.74
N GLN A 166 -30.08 -3.05 32.91
CA GLN A 166 -29.49 -1.86 33.54
C GLN A 166 -28.06 -2.08 34.02
N GLU A 167 -27.80 -3.24 34.64
CA GLU A 167 -26.45 -3.65 35.07
C GLU A 167 -25.50 -3.78 33.88
N LEU A 168 -25.93 -4.48 32.82
CA LEU A 168 -25.14 -4.68 31.61
C LEU A 168 -24.85 -3.36 30.88
N ARG A 169 -25.84 -2.47 30.78
CA ARG A 169 -25.64 -1.13 30.22
C ARG A 169 -24.64 -0.32 31.04
N HIS A 170 -24.75 -0.36 32.37
CA HIS A 170 -23.80 0.32 33.25
C HIS A 170 -22.38 -0.22 33.06
N LEU A 171 -22.19 -1.55 32.98
CA LEU A 171 -20.89 -2.15 32.71
C LEU A 171 -20.31 -1.69 31.37
N LEU A 172 -21.11 -1.67 30.30
CA LEU A 172 -20.66 -1.19 28.99
C LEU A 172 -20.19 0.26 29.04
N LEU A 173 -20.96 1.14 29.67
CA LEU A 173 -20.62 2.57 29.75
C LEU A 173 -19.43 2.85 30.68
N THR A 174 -19.27 2.08 31.75
CA THR A 174 -18.18 2.24 32.72
C THR A 174 -16.85 1.69 32.19
N HIS A 175 -16.90 0.56 31.46
CA HIS A 175 -15.70 -0.17 31.03
C HIS A 175 -15.33 0.02 29.55
N THR A 176 -16.17 0.70 28.77
CA THR A 176 -15.87 1.07 27.38
C THR A 176 -15.71 2.57 27.29
N ARG A 177 -14.73 3.04 26.51
CA ARG A 177 -14.58 4.45 26.15
C ARG A 177 -15.21 4.66 24.78
N PHE A 178 -16.42 5.21 24.77
CA PHE A 178 -16.98 5.80 23.57
C PHE A 178 -16.39 7.21 23.43
N GLY A 179 -15.88 7.51 22.24
CA GLY A 179 -15.36 8.85 21.90
C GLY A 179 -16.44 9.91 21.85
#